data_AF-A0A2K6CZ15-F1
#
_entry.id   AF-A0A2K6CZ15-F1
#
_cell.length_a   1.000
_cell.length_b   1.000
_cell.length_c   1.000
_cell.angle_alpha   90.00
_cell.angle_beta   90.00
_cell.angle_gamma   90.00
#
_symmetry.space_group_name_H-M   'P 1'
#
loop_
_entity.id
_entity.type
_entity.pdbx_description
1 polymer ?
#
loop_
_entity_poly.entity_id
_entity_poly.type
_entity_poly.pdbx_seq_one_letter_code
_entity_poly.pdbx_strand_id
1 'polypeptide(L)'
;MASADELTFHEFEEATNLLAETPDAATTSRSDQLTPQGHVAVAVGSGGSYGAEDEVEEESDKAALLQEKQQQQPGFWTFSYYQSFFDVDTSQVLNRIKGSLLPRPGHNFVRHHLRNRPDLYGPFWICATLAFVLAVTGNLTLVLAQRRDPSIHYSPQFHKVTVAGISIYCYAWLVPLALWGFLRWRKGVRERMGPYTFLETVCVYGYSLFVFIPMVVLWLIPVPWLQWLFGALALGLSATGLVFTLWPVVREDTRLVAMVLLSAVVLLHALLAVGCKLYFFQSLPLEKVAPPPQITSLPSNIPLPPTLPQSMAPS
;
A
#
# COMPACT_ATOMS: atom_id res chain seq x y z
N MET A 1 -20.49 -31.66 -34.26
CA MET A 1 -20.60 -30.25 -33.84
C MET A 1 -22.07 -29.95 -33.71
N ALA A 2 -22.57 -29.98 -32.47
CA ALA A 2 -23.89 -29.50 -32.10
C ALA A 2 -23.64 -28.36 -31.10
N SER A 3 -24.25 -27.22 -31.37
CA SER A 3 -24.05 -25.93 -30.70
C SER A 3 -24.58 -25.96 -29.26
N ALA A 4 -23.83 -25.36 -28.33
CA ALA A 4 -24.14 -25.28 -26.90
C ALA A 4 -25.37 -24.41 -26.54
N ASP A 5 -26.17 -24.03 -27.54
CA ASP A 5 -27.31 -23.10 -27.40
C ASP A 5 -28.67 -23.81 -27.39
N GLU A 6 -28.71 -25.12 -27.62
CA GLU A 6 -29.97 -25.90 -27.70
C GLU A 6 -30.28 -26.67 -26.39
N LEU A 7 -29.30 -26.77 -25.48
CA LEU A 7 -29.45 -27.48 -24.20
C LEU A 7 -29.87 -26.57 -23.04
N THR A 8 -29.80 -25.25 -23.22
CA THR A 8 -30.02 -24.26 -22.14
C THR A 8 -31.45 -23.77 -22.02
N PHE A 9 -32.35 -24.06 -22.98
CA PHE A 9 -33.75 -23.61 -22.91
C PHE A 9 -34.74 -24.69 -22.49
N HIS A 10 -34.48 -25.96 -22.81
CA HIS A 10 -35.41 -27.06 -22.48
C HIS A 10 -35.44 -27.42 -20.99
N GLU A 11 -34.29 -27.36 -20.31
CA GLU A 11 -34.18 -27.77 -18.89
C GLU A 11 -34.92 -26.81 -17.95
N PHE A 12 -34.97 -25.51 -18.29
CA PHE A 12 -35.70 -24.50 -17.51
C PHE A 12 -37.21 -24.55 -17.75
N GLU A 13 -37.66 -24.87 -18.97
CA GLU A 13 -39.09 -24.95 -19.28
C GLU A 13 -39.73 -26.21 -18.68
N GLU A 14 -38.99 -27.32 -18.62
CA GLU A 14 -39.41 -28.54 -17.92
C GLU A 14 -39.48 -28.33 -16.39
N ALA A 15 -38.46 -27.69 -15.80
CA ALA A 15 -38.46 -27.35 -14.38
C ALA A 15 -39.60 -26.37 -14.01
N THR A 16 -39.93 -25.43 -14.91
CA THR A 16 -41.02 -24.46 -14.69
C THR A 16 -42.39 -25.13 -14.78
N ASN A 17 -42.59 -26.07 -15.71
CA ASN A 17 -43.83 -26.83 -15.82
C ASN A 17 -44.05 -27.78 -14.63
N LEU A 18 -42.99 -28.43 -14.12
CA LEU A 18 -43.07 -29.29 -12.93
C LEU A 18 -43.34 -28.51 -11.64
N LEU A 19 -42.85 -27.26 -11.53
CA LEU A 19 -43.15 -26.36 -10.41
C LEU A 19 -44.55 -25.76 -10.48
N ALA A 20 -45.12 -25.63 -11.68
CA ALA A 20 -46.50 -25.18 -11.87
C ALA A 20 -47.54 -26.27 -11.53
N GLU A 21 -47.16 -27.56 -11.60
CA GLU A 21 -48.07 -28.69 -11.37
C GLU A 21 -48.28 -29.01 -9.87
N THR A 22 -47.32 -28.71 -8.99
CA THR A 22 -47.48 -28.87 -7.52
C THR A 22 -46.77 -27.77 -6.71
N PRO A 23 -47.47 -26.71 -6.29
CA PRO A 23 -46.85 -25.54 -5.64
C PRO A 23 -46.30 -25.77 -4.21
N ASP A 24 -46.70 -26.84 -3.51
CA ASP A 24 -46.44 -27.01 -2.05
C ASP A 24 -45.52 -28.19 -1.68
N ALA A 25 -44.73 -28.73 -2.61
CA ALA A 25 -43.87 -29.88 -2.33
C ALA A 25 -42.52 -29.48 -1.68
N ALA A 26 -42.42 -29.60 -0.36
CA ALA A 26 -41.17 -29.44 0.39
C ALA A 26 -40.20 -30.62 0.18
N THR A 27 -38.95 -30.36 -0.21
CA THR A 27 -37.91 -31.39 -0.32
C THR A 27 -37.12 -31.53 0.97
N THR A 28 -37.19 -32.71 1.56
CA THR A 28 -36.43 -33.13 2.75
C THR A 28 -35.17 -33.87 2.31
N SER A 29 -34.03 -33.58 2.94
CA SER A 29 -32.78 -34.32 2.75
C SER A 29 -32.37 -35.00 4.06
N ARG A 30 -32.32 -36.33 3.97
CA ARG A 30 -32.10 -37.35 5.00
C ARG A 30 -30.60 -37.50 5.32
N SER A 31 -30.25 -37.68 6.59
CA SER A 31 -28.95 -38.22 7.00
C SER A 31 -29.10 -39.07 8.27
N ASP A 32 -28.35 -40.18 8.26
CA ASP A 32 -28.65 -41.42 8.97
C ASP A 32 -28.34 -41.44 10.48
N GLN A 33 -29.27 -42.09 11.18
CA GLN A 33 -29.16 -43.02 12.31
C GLN A 33 -27.77 -43.27 12.95
N LEU A 34 -27.67 -43.00 14.26
CA LEU A 34 -27.04 -43.85 15.29
C LEU A 34 -27.36 -43.32 16.70
N THR A 35 -28.16 -44.08 17.46
CA THR A 35 -28.29 -43.96 18.92
C THR A 35 -27.39 -44.99 19.62
N PRO A 36 -26.99 -44.73 20.87
CA PRO A 36 -27.49 -45.58 21.94
C PRO A 36 -28.02 -44.82 23.16
N GLN A 37 -28.97 -45.49 23.83
CA GLN A 37 -29.77 -45.08 24.97
C GLN A 37 -29.00 -44.79 26.26
N GLY A 38 -29.61 -43.98 27.14
CA GLY A 38 -29.55 -44.17 28.60
C GLY A 38 -29.47 -42.88 29.42
N HIS A 39 -30.59 -42.36 29.90
CA HIS A 39 -30.91 -42.28 31.34
C HIS A 39 -32.15 -41.41 31.61
N VAL A 40 -32.99 -41.95 32.48
CA VAL A 40 -34.28 -41.47 32.99
C VAL A 40 -34.11 -40.28 33.93
N ALA A 41 -34.93 -39.24 33.82
CA ALA A 41 -35.32 -38.39 34.97
C ALA A 41 -36.61 -37.56 34.71
N VAL A 42 -37.70 -38.06 35.29
CA VAL A 42 -38.78 -37.37 36.03
C VAL A 42 -39.29 -36.02 35.51
N ALA A 43 -40.54 -36.06 35.05
CA ALA A 43 -41.40 -34.88 34.92
C ALA A 43 -41.78 -34.33 36.30
N VAL A 44 -41.57 -33.03 36.49
CA VAL A 44 -42.27 -32.21 37.50
C VAL A 44 -42.91 -31.06 36.73
N GLY A 45 -44.24 -31.12 36.63
CA GLY A 45 -45.02 -30.01 36.08
C GLY A 45 -45.06 -28.85 37.06
N SER A 46 -44.83 -27.64 36.57
CA SER A 46 -45.31 -26.41 37.18
C SER A 46 -45.72 -25.48 36.06
N GLY A 47 -46.96 -25.00 36.12
CA GLY A 47 -47.59 -24.20 35.07
C GLY A 47 -46.93 -22.83 34.89
N GLY A 48 -47.14 -22.30 33.69
CA GLY A 48 -46.70 -20.97 33.30
C GLY A 48 -46.71 -20.84 31.78
N SER A 49 -47.89 -20.61 31.21
CA SER A 49 -47.98 -19.92 29.93
C SER A 49 -47.36 -18.53 30.08
N TYR A 50 -46.87 -17.96 28.97
CA TYR A 50 -46.14 -16.67 28.83
C TYR A 50 -44.62 -16.78 28.96
N GLY A 51 -43.91 -16.72 27.82
CA GLY A 51 -42.44 -16.56 27.78
C GLY A 51 -41.70 -17.20 26.60
N ALA A 52 -42.36 -17.83 25.63
CA ALA A 52 -41.68 -18.56 24.55
C ALA A 52 -41.18 -17.67 23.39
N GLU A 53 -41.52 -16.39 23.37
CA GLU A 53 -41.17 -15.48 22.26
C GLU A 53 -39.83 -14.76 22.54
N ASP A 54 -39.59 -14.32 23.79
CA ASP A 54 -38.36 -13.62 24.16
C ASP A 54 -37.10 -14.53 24.22
N GLU A 55 -37.24 -15.80 24.60
CA GLU A 55 -36.10 -16.73 24.66
C GLU A 55 -35.63 -17.17 23.26
N VAL A 56 -36.55 -17.27 22.30
CA VAL A 56 -36.26 -17.65 20.91
C VAL A 56 -35.64 -16.48 20.15
N GLU A 57 -36.07 -15.24 20.40
CA GLU A 57 -35.44 -14.05 19.85
C GLU A 57 -34.02 -13.85 20.41
N GLU A 58 -33.80 -14.03 21.72
CA GLU A 58 -32.46 -13.95 22.29
C GLU A 58 -31.52 -15.08 21.81
N GLU A 59 -32.03 -16.29 21.60
CA GLU A 59 -31.24 -17.40 21.06
C GLU A 59 -30.96 -17.23 19.57
N SER A 60 -31.91 -16.70 18.80
CA SER A 60 -31.74 -16.32 17.39
C SER A 60 -30.74 -15.18 17.23
N ASP A 61 -30.80 -14.14 18.07
CA ASP A 61 -29.84 -13.04 18.06
C ASP A 61 -28.45 -13.51 18.49
N LYS A 62 -28.35 -14.40 19.49
CA LYS A 62 -27.07 -15.04 19.85
C LYS A 62 -26.58 -15.95 18.74
N ALA A 63 -27.44 -16.69 18.05
CA ALA A 63 -27.08 -17.54 16.93
C ALA A 63 -26.64 -16.73 15.71
N ALA A 64 -27.32 -15.63 15.39
CA ALA A 64 -26.94 -14.69 14.34
C ALA A 64 -25.64 -13.95 14.68
N LEU A 65 -25.44 -13.52 15.92
CA LEU A 65 -24.17 -12.94 16.40
C LEU A 65 -23.04 -13.97 16.43
N LEU A 66 -23.33 -15.24 16.74
CA LEU A 66 -22.37 -16.34 16.66
C LEU A 66 -22.06 -16.70 15.21
N GLN A 67 -23.02 -16.59 14.29
CA GLN A 67 -22.87 -16.82 12.86
C GLN A 67 -22.10 -15.67 12.19
N GLU A 68 -22.29 -14.42 12.65
CA GLU A 68 -21.47 -13.27 12.29
C GLU A 68 -20.04 -13.41 12.86
N LYS A 69 -19.89 -14.00 14.05
CA LYS A 69 -18.58 -14.39 14.62
C LYS A 69 -17.96 -15.62 13.94
N GLN A 70 -18.77 -16.46 13.31
CA GLN A 70 -18.40 -17.70 12.61
C GLN A 70 -18.31 -17.56 11.09
N GLN A 71 -18.35 -16.34 10.53
CA GLN A 71 -17.74 -16.12 9.22
C GLN A 71 -16.27 -16.50 9.36
N GLN A 72 -15.99 -17.77 8.99
CA GLN A 72 -14.68 -18.37 8.98
C GLN A 72 -13.77 -17.36 8.29
N GLN A 73 -12.79 -16.86 9.04
CA GLN A 73 -11.79 -15.96 8.50
C GLN A 73 -11.31 -16.57 7.18
N PRO A 74 -11.52 -15.89 6.05
CA PRO A 74 -11.27 -16.46 4.74
C PRO A 74 -9.82 -16.97 4.70
N GLY A 75 -9.61 -18.17 4.17
CA GLY A 75 -8.27 -18.75 4.11
C GLY A 75 -7.30 -17.79 3.44
N PHE A 76 -6.04 -17.73 3.91
CA PHE A 76 -5.02 -16.77 3.47
C PHE A 76 -4.86 -16.66 1.94
N TRP A 77 -5.10 -17.76 1.21
CA TRP A 77 -4.97 -17.84 -0.25
C TRP A 77 -6.22 -17.41 -1.03
N THR A 78 -7.28 -17.00 -0.34
CA THR A 78 -8.52 -16.60 -0.99
C THR A 78 -8.52 -15.11 -1.31
N PHE A 79 -9.16 -14.73 -2.41
CA PHE A 79 -9.33 -13.33 -2.77
C PHE A 79 -10.07 -12.53 -1.69
N SER A 80 -11.06 -13.15 -1.04
CA SER A 80 -11.85 -12.56 0.06
C SER A 80 -10.97 -12.12 1.24
N TYR A 81 -9.90 -12.87 1.54
CA TYR A 81 -8.93 -12.49 2.57
C TYR A 81 -8.26 -11.16 2.24
N TYR A 82 -7.76 -10.99 1.02
CA TYR A 82 -7.10 -9.74 0.61
C TYR A 82 -8.07 -8.58 0.44
N GLN A 83 -9.28 -8.85 -0.08
CA GLN A 83 -10.33 -7.84 -0.24
C GLN A 83 -10.67 -7.14 1.08
N SER A 84 -10.67 -7.88 2.21
CA SER A 84 -10.95 -7.30 3.53
C SER A 84 -9.97 -6.18 3.96
N PHE A 85 -8.75 -6.15 3.44
CA PHE A 85 -7.76 -5.09 3.71
C PHE A 85 -7.92 -3.86 2.82
N PHE A 86 -8.72 -3.94 1.77
CA PHE A 86 -9.03 -2.82 0.86
C PHE A 86 -10.47 -2.31 1.03
N ASP A 87 -11.29 -3.01 1.81
CA ASP A 87 -12.63 -2.60 2.19
C ASP A 87 -12.58 -1.49 3.26
N VAL A 88 -12.32 -0.26 2.81
CA VAL A 88 -12.17 0.92 3.67
C VAL A 88 -13.01 2.10 3.17
N ASP A 89 -13.64 2.81 4.11
CA ASP A 89 -14.37 4.02 3.78
C ASP A 89 -13.45 5.25 3.69
N THR A 90 -13.87 6.26 2.92
CA THR A 90 -13.20 7.57 2.84
C THR A 90 -13.00 8.21 4.21
N SER A 91 -13.97 8.11 5.11
CA SER A 91 -13.88 8.65 6.47
C SER A 91 -12.77 7.98 7.29
N GLN A 92 -12.60 6.67 7.13
CA GLN A 92 -11.55 5.89 7.78
C GLN A 92 -10.17 6.33 7.27
N VAL A 93 -10.00 6.44 5.95
CA VAL A 93 -8.77 6.91 5.32
C VAL A 93 -8.39 8.31 5.82
N LEU A 94 -9.34 9.25 5.83
CA LEU A 94 -9.10 10.62 6.32
C LEU A 94 -8.74 10.65 7.81
N ASN A 95 -9.38 9.81 8.62
CA ASN A 95 -9.08 9.70 10.04
C ASN A 95 -7.67 9.13 10.28
N ARG A 96 -7.25 8.13 9.49
CA ARG A 96 -5.89 7.56 9.55
C ARG A 96 -4.82 8.56 9.11
N ILE A 97 -5.09 9.35 8.07
CA ILE A 97 -4.23 10.47 7.64
C ILE A 97 -4.10 11.49 8.78
N LYS A 98 -5.22 11.99 9.31
CA LYS A 98 -5.22 12.96 10.42
C LYS A 98 -4.48 12.43 11.64
N GLY A 99 -4.69 11.17 12.01
CA GLY A 99 -4.01 10.51 13.12
C GLY A 99 -2.50 10.35 12.91
N SER A 100 -2.06 10.17 11.66
CA SER A 100 -0.65 10.07 11.31
C SER A 100 0.05 11.44 11.25
N LEU A 101 -0.70 12.52 11.00
CA LEU A 101 -0.17 13.88 10.92
C LEU A 101 -0.19 14.63 12.26
N LEU A 102 -1.28 14.51 13.02
CA LEU A 102 -1.49 15.20 14.30
C LEU A 102 -1.71 14.16 15.40
N PRO A 103 -0.63 13.61 15.98
CA PRO A 103 -0.75 12.73 17.13
C PRO A 103 -1.29 13.54 18.33
N ARG A 104 -2.57 13.36 18.67
CA ARG A 104 -3.19 14.03 19.82
C ARG A 104 -2.69 13.41 21.12
N PRO A 105 -2.01 14.16 22.01
CA PRO A 105 -1.64 13.65 23.33
C PRO A 105 -2.90 13.38 24.16
N GLY A 106 -3.04 12.18 24.72
CA GLY A 106 -4.12 11.83 25.66
C GLY A 106 -5.36 11.17 25.05
N HIS A 107 -5.60 11.29 23.75
CA HIS A 107 -6.62 10.51 23.04
C HIS A 107 -5.92 9.51 22.14
N ASN A 108 -5.80 8.25 22.57
CA ASN A 108 -5.16 7.19 21.80
C ASN A 108 -6.02 6.82 20.57
N PHE A 109 -6.09 7.69 19.56
CA PHE A 109 -6.79 7.43 18.29
C PHE A 109 -6.24 6.16 17.61
N VAL A 110 -4.93 5.93 17.75
CA VAL A 110 -4.23 4.72 17.30
C VAL A 110 -4.67 3.46 18.09
N ARG A 111 -5.06 3.59 19.36
CA ARG A 111 -5.44 2.46 20.22
C ARG A 111 -6.93 2.11 20.16
N HIS A 112 -7.80 3.04 19.75
CA HIS A 112 -9.23 2.79 19.57
C HIS A 112 -9.67 2.57 18.11
N HIS A 113 -8.99 3.16 17.11
CA HIS A 113 -9.40 3.02 15.70
C HIS A 113 -8.44 2.19 14.83
N LEU A 114 -7.15 2.10 15.19
CA LEU A 114 -6.19 1.27 14.45
C LEU A 114 -6.08 -0.15 14.99
N ARG A 115 -6.41 -0.33 16.28
CA ARG A 115 -6.43 -1.63 16.94
C ARG A 115 -7.78 -2.29 16.66
N ASN A 116 -7.89 -2.91 15.48
CA ASN A 116 -8.78 -4.05 15.17
C ASN A 116 -9.00 -4.27 13.66
N ARG A 117 -8.62 -3.35 12.77
CA ARG A 117 -8.70 -3.55 11.29
C ARG A 117 -7.56 -2.79 10.58
N PRO A 118 -6.34 -3.36 10.44
CA PRO A 118 -5.34 -2.80 9.55
C PRO A 118 -5.80 -2.85 8.09
N ASP A 119 -5.35 -1.91 7.27
CA ASP A 119 -5.62 -1.88 5.83
C ASP A 119 -4.33 -1.83 5.01
N LEU A 120 -4.44 -2.19 3.74
CA LEU A 120 -3.38 -2.06 2.74
C LEU A 120 -3.66 -0.93 1.74
N TYR A 121 -4.83 -0.28 1.85
CA TYR A 121 -5.25 0.81 0.96
C TYR A 121 -4.28 1.99 1.04
N GLY A 122 -3.98 2.48 2.26
CA GLY A 122 -3.03 3.58 2.46
C GLY A 122 -1.64 3.27 1.90
N PRO A 123 -0.95 2.23 2.40
CA PRO A 123 0.37 1.82 1.93
C PRO A 123 0.47 1.54 0.43
N PHE A 124 -0.61 1.12 -0.22
CA PHE A 124 -0.61 0.92 -1.66
C PHE A 124 -0.80 2.24 -2.41
N TRP A 125 -1.91 2.94 -2.18
CA TRP A 125 -2.31 4.11 -2.99
C TRP A 125 -1.53 5.38 -2.66
N ILE A 126 -1.19 5.61 -1.39
CA ILE A 126 -0.38 6.78 -1.00
C ILE A 126 1.02 6.65 -1.59
N CYS A 127 1.62 5.46 -1.53
CA CYS A 127 2.93 5.19 -2.13
C CYS A 127 2.90 5.36 -3.66
N ALA A 128 1.90 4.79 -4.34
CA ALA A 128 1.73 4.94 -5.79
C ALA A 128 1.61 6.43 -6.19
N THR A 129 0.74 7.16 -5.49
CA THR A 129 0.51 8.59 -5.74
C THR A 129 1.77 9.40 -5.49
N LEU A 130 2.46 9.15 -4.37
CA LEU A 130 3.69 9.85 -4.03
C LEU A 130 4.78 9.58 -5.08
N ALA A 131 4.96 8.33 -5.50
CA ALA A 131 5.95 7.97 -6.50
C ALA A 131 5.69 8.63 -7.85
N PHE A 132 4.42 8.61 -8.29
CA PHE A 132 4.00 9.26 -9.52
C PHE A 132 4.19 10.78 -9.45
N VAL A 133 3.68 11.43 -8.41
CA VAL A 133 3.78 12.89 -8.23
C VAL A 133 5.24 13.31 -8.10
N LEU A 134 6.09 12.55 -7.40
CA LEU A 134 7.52 12.81 -7.30
C LEU A 134 8.22 12.79 -8.66
N ALA A 135 7.94 11.77 -9.46
CA ALA A 135 8.54 11.63 -10.78
C ALA A 135 8.04 12.69 -11.76
N VAL A 136 6.74 12.99 -11.79
CA VAL A 136 6.15 14.03 -12.65
C VAL A 136 6.69 15.40 -12.27
N THR A 137 6.66 15.74 -10.98
CA THR A 137 7.12 17.03 -10.49
C THR A 137 8.62 17.22 -10.75
N GLY A 138 9.44 16.19 -10.50
CA GLY A 138 10.88 16.22 -10.77
C GLY A 138 11.27 16.25 -12.27
N ASN A 139 10.35 15.92 -13.18
CA ASN A 139 10.53 16.18 -14.61
C ASN A 139 10.01 17.58 -14.99
N LEU A 140 8.90 18.03 -14.40
CA LEU A 140 8.34 19.36 -14.64
C LEU A 140 9.29 20.48 -14.22
N THR A 141 10.04 20.32 -13.12
CA THR A 141 11.08 21.26 -12.70
C THR A 141 12.16 21.44 -13.77
N LEU A 142 12.55 20.37 -14.48
CA LEU A 142 13.51 20.42 -15.57
C LEU A 142 12.95 21.19 -16.78
N VAL A 143 11.68 20.94 -17.14
CA VAL A 143 10.99 21.68 -18.20
C VAL A 143 10.89 23.18 -17.86
N LEU A 144 10.56 23.50 -16.61
CA LEU A 144 10.49 24.88 -16.12
C LEU A 144 11.87 25.55 -16.08
N ALA A 145 12.94 24.80 -15.84
CA ALA A 145 14.31 25.30 -15.93
C ALA A 145 14.69 25.60 -17.39
N GLN A 146 14.40 24.69 -18.32
CA GLN A 146 14.63 24.89 -19.77
C GLN A 146 13.86 26.10 -20.32
N ARG A 147 12.61 26.32 -19.86
CA ARG A 147 11.83 27.51 -20.25
C ARG A 147 12.52 28.82 -19.84
N ARG A 148 13.31 28.82 -18.77
CA ARG A 148 14.07 29.98 -18.29
C ARG A 148 15.43 30.12 -18.98
N ASP A 149 16.05 29.00 -19.36
CA ASP A 149 17.34 28.95 -20.04
C ASP A 149 17.29 27.99 -21.24
N PRO A 150 17.23 28.52 -22.49
CA PRO A 150 17.17 27.71 -23.70
C PRO A 150 18.40 26.85 -23.96
N SER A 151 19.52 27.09 -23.27
CA SER A 151 20.76 26.30 -23.42
C SER A 151 20.66 24.91 -22.79
N ILE A 152 19.62 24.65 -21.99
CA ILE A 152 19.38 23.37 -21.33
C ILE A 152 18.69 22.40 -22.31
N HIS A 153 19.39 21.35 -22.74
CA HIS A 153 18.78 20.27 -23.51
C HIS A 153 17.89 19.40 -22.60
N TYR A 154 16.59 19.38 -22.89
CA TYR A 154 15.63 18.51 -22.20
C TYR A 154 15.55 17.14 -22.85
N SER A 155 15.71 16.11 -22.03
CA SER A 155 15.35 14.73 -22.36
C SER A 155 14.49 14.20 -21.21
N PRO A 156 13.24 13.77 -21.44
CA PRO A 156 12.40 13.18 -20.41
C PRO A 156 13.09 11.99 -19.74
N GLN A 157 13.24 12.03 -18.41
CA GLN A 157 13.89 10.96 -17.66
C GLN A 157 12.83 10.01 -17.08
N PHE A 158 12.34 9.08 -17.91
CA PHE A 158 11.32 8.11 -17.51
C PHE A 158 11.78 7.20 -16.35
N HIS A 159 13.09 6.92 -16.25
CA HIS A 159 13.68 6.15 -15.15
C HIS A 159 13.39 6.73 -13.76
N LYS A 160 13.13 8.05 -13.65
CA LYS A 160 12.73 8.69 -12.38
C LYS A 160 11.47 8.06 -11.77
N VAL A 161 10.52 7.58 -12.59
CA VAL A 161 9.31 6.89 -12.11
C VAL A 161 9.68 5.58 -11.41
N THR A 162 10.56 4.80 -12.02
CA THR A 162 11.03 3.53 -11.46
C THR A 162 11.80 3.75 -10.16
N VAL A 163 12.71 4.72 -10.11
CA VAL A 163 13.46 5.06 -8.90
C VAL A 163 12.52 5.53 -7.80
N ALA A 164 11.57 6.42 -8.09
CA ALA A 164 10.58 6.89 -7.12
C ALA A 164 9.78 5.71 -6.55
N GLY A 165 9.24 4.86 -7.42
CA GLY A 165 8.47 3.68 -7.04
C GLY A 165 9.26 2.75 -6.14
N ILE A 166 10.45 2.33 -6.57
CA ILE A 166 11.30 1.42 -5.79
C ILE A 166 11.66 2.06 -4.44
N SER A 167 12.15 3.29 -4.40
CA SER A 167 12.55 3.94 -3.15
C SER A 167 11.41 4.05 -2.15
N ILE A 168 10.21 4.46 -2.60
CA ILE A 168 9.05 4.65 -1.72
C ILE A 168 8.49 3.32 -1.25
N TYR A 169 8.28 2.34 -2.15
CA TYR A 169 7.75 1.03 -1.75
C TYR A 169 8.75 0.25 -0.88
N CYS A 170 10.05 0.27 -1.21
CA CYS A 170 11.06 -0.34 -0.36
C CYS A 170 11.05 0.27 1.04
N TYR A 171 10.97 1.60 1.16
CA TYR A 171 10.84 2.24 2.47
C TYR A 171 9.56 1.81 3.21
N ALA A 172 8.41 1.87 2.55
CA ALA A 172 7.11 1.60 3.16
C ALA A 172 6.91 0.13 3.59
N TRP A 173 7.63 -0.81 2.97
CA TRP A 173 7.51 -2.24 3.29
C TRP A 173 8.71 -2.80 4.05
N LEU A 174 9.94 -2.52 3.62
CA LEU A 174 11.13 -3.12 4.21
C LEU A 174 11.44 -2.54 5.59
N VAL A 175 11.19 -1.26 5.83
CA VAL A 175 11.46 -0.65 7.15
C VAL A 175 10.50 -1.21 8.22
N PRO A 176 9.17 -1.25 8.00
CA PRO A 176 8.26 -1.95 8.91
C PRO A 176 8.58 -3.43 9.09
N LEU A 177 8.99 -4.12 8.01
CA LEU A 177 9.35 -5.53 8.07
C LEU A 177 10.60 -5.76 8.94
N ALA A 178 11.63 -4.95 8.77
CA ALA A 178 12.84 -5.00 9.57
C ALA A 178 12.56 -4.67 11.05
N LEU A 179 11.77 -3.63 11.31
CA LEU A 179 11.37 -3.25 12.67
C LEU A 179 10.56 -4.37 13.33
N TRP A 180 9.56 -4.91 12.64
CA TRP A 180 8.74 -6.02 13.12
C TRP A 180 9.56 -7.28 13.34
N GLY A 181 10.43 -7.64 12.40
CA GLY A 181 11.31 -8.80 12.49
C GLY A 181 12.28 -8.70 13.66
N PHE A 182 12.89 -7.53 13.85
CA PHE A 182 13.76 -7.25 14.99
C PHE A 182 13.01 -7.35 16.33
N LEU A 183 11.84 -6.72 16.42
CA LEU A 183 11.01 -6.79 17.63
C LEU A 183 10.51 -8.21 17.91
N ARG A 184 10.19 -9.00 16.88
CA ARG A 184 9.76 -10.39 17.02
C ARG A 184 10.90 -11.30 17.46
N TRP A 185 12.09 -11.13 16.88
CA TRP A 185 13.31 -11.85 17.29
C TRP A 185 13.63 -11.59 18.77
N ARG A 186 13.50 -10.34 19.23
CA ARG A 186 13.71 -9.94 20.62
C ARG A 186 12.60 -10.46 21.57
N LYS A 187 11.34 -10.48 21.12
CA LYS A 187 10.19 -10.98 21.90
C LYS A 187 10.10 -12.49 21.97
N GLY A 188 10.71 -13.23 21.04
CA GLY A 188 10.90 -14.68 21.18
C GLY A 188 11.65 -15.06 22.47
N VAL A 189 12.33 -14.10 23.10
CA VAL A 189 13.02 -14.24 24.39
C VAL A 189 12.12 -13.86 25.60
N ARG A 190 10.95 -13.24 25.39
CA ARG A 190 10.12 -12.65 26.45
C ARG A 190 8.62 -12.82 26.12
N GLU A 191 8.01 -13.87 26.66
CA GLU A 191 6.65 -14.33 26.30
C GLU A 191 5.52 -13.28 26.46
N ARG A 192 4.58 -13.35 25.50
CA ARG A 192 3.16 -12.95 25.45
C ARG A 192 2.75 -11.53 25.88
N MET A 193 2.76 -10.62 24.90
CA MET A 193 1.58 -9.83 24.49
C MET A 193 1.95 -9.14 23.16
N GLY A 194 1.14 -9.23 22.11
CA GLY A 194 1.51 -8.69 20.79
C GLY A 194 1.25 -7.18 20.69
N PRO A 195 2.28 -6.31 20.62
CA PRO A 195 2.07 -4.92 20.28
C PRO A 195 2.20 -4.82 18.75
N TYR A 196 1.06 -4.54 18.13
CA TYR A 196 0.85 -4.34 16.71
C TYR A 196 1.21 -5.49 15.75
N THR A 197 0.32 -5.78 14.80
CA THR A 197 0.61 -6.70 13.70
C THR A 197 1.57 -6.06 12.70
N PHE A 198 2.26 -6.88 11.89
CA PHE A 198 3.11 -6.39 10.80
C PHE A 198 2.32 -5.43 9.89
N LEU A 199 1.09 -5.82 9.53
CA LEU A 199 0.21 -5.02 8.67
C LEU A 199 -0.16 -3.68 9.31
N GLU A 200 -0.39 -3.62 10.61
CA GLU A 200 -0.63 -2.35 11.30
C GLU A 200 0.61 -1.43 11.22
N THR A 201 1.82 -1.99 11.29
CA THR A 201 3.05 -1.20 11.16
C THR A 201 3.23 -0.68 9.74
N VAL A 202 2.99 -1.51 8.72
CA VAL A 202 3.00 -1.11 7.30
C VAL A 202 1.96 -0.03 7.02
N CYS A 203 0.73 -0.21 7.52
CA CYS A 203 -0.36 0.76 7.47
C CYS A 203 0.11 2.13 7.99
N VAL A 204 0.63 2.18 9.22
CA VAL A 204 1.11 3.44 9.83
C VAL A 204 2.18 4.11 8.96
N TYR A 205 3.15 3.36 8.44
CA TYR A 205 4.18 3.91 7.56
C TYR A 205 3.62 4.41 6.23
N GLY A 206 2.66 3.71 5.64
CA GLY A 206 2.00 4.15 4.41
C GLY A 206 1.26 5.47 4.60
N TYR A 207 0.49 5.60 5.68
CA TYR A 207 -0.26 6.83 5.97
C TYR A 207 0.64 8.01 6.36
N SER A 208 1.76 7.75 7.03
CA SER A 208 2.71 8.82 7.39
C SER A 208 3.34 9.48 6.15
N LEU A 209 3.42 8.75 5.03
CA LEU A 209 3.95 9.30 3.77
C LEU A 209 3.01 10.29 3.07
N PHE A 210 1.72 10.34 3.46
CA PHE A 210 0.73 11.23 2.82
C PHE A 210 1.18 12.69 2.80
N VAL A 211 1.83 13.16 3.87
CA VAL A 211 2.29 14.55 3.97
C VAL A 211 3.25 14.91 2.85
N PHE A 212 4.01 13.97 2.30
CA PHE A 212 4.97 14.28 1.23
C PHE A 212 4.29 14.58 -0.10
N ILE A 213 3.07 14.10 -0.34
CA ILE A 213 2.36 14.32 -1.61
C ILE A 213 2.16 15.82 -1.89
N PRO A 214 1.47 16.61 -1.04
CA PRO A 214 1.31 18.05 -1.27
C PRO A 214 2.66 18.78 -1.22
N MET A 215 3.62 18.27 -0.45
CA MET A 215 4.92 18.93 -0.25
C MET A 215 5.82 18.84 -1.48
N VAL A 216 5.81 17.68 -2.14
CA VAL A 216 6.47 17.50 -3.44
C VAL A 216 5.89 18.45 -4.48
N VAL A 217 4.57 18.65 -4.52
CA VAL A 217 3.95 19.64 -5.42
C VAL A 217 4.42 21.06 -5.09
N LEU A 218 4.49 21.43 -3.81
CA LEU A 218 5.00 22.75 -3.39
C LEU A 218 6.47 22.98 -3.78
N TRP A 219 7.27 21.93 -3.95
CA TRP A 219 8.64 22.04 -4.47
C TRP A 219 8.75 22.49 -5.94
N LEU A 220 7.63 22.60 -6.67
CA LEU A 220 7.61 23.27 -7.98
C LEU A 220 8.04 24.73 -7.90
N ILE A 221 7.85 25.39 -6.76
CA ILE A 221 8.29 26.75 -6.54
C ILE A 221 9.83 26.73 -6.42
N PRO A 222 10.58 27.34 -7.36
CA PRO A 222 12.04 27.22 -7.43
C PRO A 222 12.73 28.19 -6.46
N VAL A 223 12.32 28.15 -5.18
CA VAL A 223 12.85 28.98 -4.10
C VAL A 223 13.52 28.05 -3.09
N PRO A 224 14.87 27.96 -3.08
CA PRO A 224 15.58 26.92 -2.33
C PRO A 224 15.27 26.87 -0.83
N TRP A 225 15.22 28.03 -0.17
CA TRP A 225 14.92 28.09 1.27
C TRP A 225 13.51 27.60 1.57
N LEU A 226 12.54 27.92 0.70
CA LEU A 226 11.14 27.52 0.84
C LEU A 226 10.99 26.00 0.62
N GLN A 227 11.71 25.44 -0.34
CA GLN A 227 11.77 23.99 -0.54
C GLN A 227 12.32 23.27 0.69
N TRP A 228 13.42 23.76 1.27
CA TRP A 228 13.96 23.18 2.50
C TRP A 228 13.01 23.34 3.69
N LEU A 229 12.34 24.49 3.84
CA LEU A 229 11.34 24.72 4.88
C LEU A 229 10.19 23.73 4.78
N PHE A 230 9.62 23.59 3.59
CA PHE A 230 8.57 22.60 3.32
C PHE A 230 9.08 21.18 3.59
N GLY A 231 10.26 20.81 3.09
CA GLY A 231 10.86 19.50 3.37
C GLY A 231 10.99 19.21 4.87
N ALA A 232 11.46 20.19 5.64
CA ALA A 232 11.60 20.07 7.09
C ALA A 232 10.24 19.93 7.81
N LEU A 233 9.22 20.69 7.38
CA LEU A 233 7.87 20.59 7.94
C LEU A 233 7.24 19.23 7.66
N ALA A 234 7.36 18.73 6.43
CA ALA A 234 6.87 17.42 6.02
C ALA A 234 7.52 16.30 6.85
N LEU A 235 8.86 16.34 6.92
CA LEU A 235 9.66 15.41 7.70
C LEU A 235 9.27 15.45 9.18
N GLY A 236 9.13 16.65 9.76
CA GLY A 236 8.78 16.83 11.15
C GLY A 236 7.41 16.26 11.49
N LEU A 237 6.37 16.58 10.71
CA LEU A 237 5.01 16.07 10.92
C LEU A 237 4.95 14.54 10.84
N SER A 238 5.54 13.97 9.78
CA SER A 238 5.50 12.51 9.57
C SER A 238 6.37 11.73 10.55
N ALA A 239 7.61 12.19 10.82
CA ALA A 239 8.49 11.56 11.80
C ALA A 239 7.88 11.61 13.20
N THR A 240 7.27 12.74 13.59
CA THR A 240 6.60 12.87 14.88
C THR A 240 5.44 11.89 14.98
N GLY A 241 4.57 11.81 13.97
CA GLY A 241 3.49 10.83 13.92
C GLY A 241 3.97 9.38 14.05
N LEU A 242 5.06 9.02 13.37
CA LEU A 242 5.69 7.71 13.49
C LEU A 242 6.22 7.44 14.90
N VAL A 243 6.96 8.38 15.48
CA VAL A 243 7.54 8.24 16.83
C VAL A 243 6.45 8.07 17.87
N PHE A 244 5.40 8.89 17.84
CA PHE A 244 4.26 8.78 18.77
C PHE A 244 3.54 7.44 18.63
N THR A 245 3.39 6.95 17.40
CA THR A 245 2.71 5.67 17.13
C THR A 245 3.55 4.47 17.57
N LEU A 246 4.87 4.52 17.37
CA LEU A 246 5.80 3.45 17.74
C LEU A 246 6.21 3.49 19.21
N TRP A 247 6.12 4.64 19.88
CA TRP A 247 6.43 4.82 21.31
C TRP A 247 5.82 3.73 22.21
N PRO A 248 4.50 3.44 22.17
CA PRO A 248 3.91 2.40 23.01
C PRO A 248 4.45 1.00 22.73
N VAL A 249 4.89 0.70 21.50
CA VAL A 249 5.45 -0.60 21.09
C VAL A 249 6.87 -0.76 21.63
N VAL A 250 7.63 0.32 21.56
CA VAL A 250 9.08 0.31 21.74
C VAL A 250 9.45 0.55 23.21
N ARG A 251 8.62 1.28 23.97
CA ARG A 251 8.81 1.53 25.41
C ARG A 251 8.73 0.29 26.29
N GLU A 252 8.19 -0.82 25.76
CA GLU A 252 8.12 -2.11 26.45
C GLU A 252 9.49 -2.79 26.54
N ASP A 253 10.47 -2.38 25.72
CA ASP A 253 11.88 -2.80 25.81
C ASP A 253 12.68 -1.84 26.72
N THR A 254 14.00 -2.05 26.81
CA THR A 254 14.92 -1.17 27.52
C THR A 254 14.98 0.22 26.89
N ARG A 255 15.18 1.25 27.72
CA ARG A 255 15.25 2.65 27.26
C ARG A 255 16.30 2.87 26.15
N LEU A 256 17.43 2.17 26.22
CA LEU A 256 18.48 2.25 25.19
C LEU A 256 18.01 1.71 23.84
N VAL A 257 17.47 0.49 23.81
CA VAL A 257 16.91 -0.10 22.57
C VAL A 257 15.80 0.78 22.02
N ALA A 258 14.97 1.32 22.91
CA ALA A 258 13.90 2.20 22.51
C ALA A 258 14.38 3.47 21.80
N MET A 259 15.37 4.15 22.37
CA MET A 259 15.97 5.33 21.78
C MET A 259 16.68 5.01 20.46
N VAL A 260 17.41 3.89 20.39
CA VAL A 260 18.10 3.46 19.16
C VAL A 260 17.10 3.19 18.03
N LEU A 261 16.02 2.46 18.30
CA LEU A 261 14.99 2.16 17.30
C LEU A 261 14.30 3.43 16.80
N LEU A 262 13.88 4.31 17.71
CA LEU A 262 13.22 5.57 17.31
C LEU A 262 14.16 6.48 16.54
N SER A 263 15.43 6.57 16.95
CA SER A 263 16.47 7.29 16.22
C SER A 263 16.66 6.73 14.81
N ALA A 264 16.73 5.41 14.66
CA ALA A 264 16.86 4.76 13.36
C ALA A 264 15.65 5.04 12.45
N VAL A 265 14.43 5.02 12.99
CA VAL A 265 13.21 5.37 12.24
C VAL A 265 13.25 6.81 11.74
N VAL A 266 13.58 7.77 12.62
CA VAL A 266 13.69 9.18 12.23
C VAL A 266 14.79 9.39 11.19
N LEU A 267 15.94 8.72 11.36
CA LEU A 267 17.05 8.79 10.42
C LEU A 267 16.68 8.25 9.04
N LEU A 268 16.09 7.05 8.96
CA LEU A 268 15.64 6.47 7.69
C LEU A 268 14.59 7.34 7.00
N HIS A 269 13.70 7.96 7.78
CA HIS A 269 12.69 8.86 7.24
C HIS A 269 13.30 10.16 6.70
N ALA A 270 14.29 10.71 7.41
CA ALA A 270 15.07 11.86 6.94
C ALA A 270 15.87 11.52 5.67
N LEU A 271 16.49 10.34 5.61
CA LEU A 271 17.22 9.86 4.43
C LEU A 271 16.30 9.74 3.21
N LEU A 272 15.07 9.22 3.38
CA LEU A 272 14.09 9.20 2.30
C LEU A 272 13.74 10.62 1.83
N ALA A 273 13.40 11.52 2.75
CA ALA A 273 12.98 12.89 2.42
C ALA A 273 14.10 13.68 1.72
N VAL A 274 15.32 13.62 2.27
CA VAL A 274 16.50 14.28 1.71
C VAL A 274 16.88 13.63 0.38
N GLY A 275 16.89 12.30 0.29
CA GLY A 275 17.16 11.57 -0.96
C GLY A 275 16.20 11.97 -2.09
N CYS A 276 14.90 12.04 -1.80
CA CYS A 276 13.89 12.52 -2.75
C CYS A 276 14.16 13.96 -3.19
N LYS A 277 14.48 14.87 -2.25
CA LYS A 277 14.82 16.25 -2.61
C LYS A 277 16.05 16.31 -3.52
N LEU A 278 17.15 15.66 -3.12
CA LEU A 278 18.43 15.76 -3.82
C LEU A 278 18.36 15.11 -5.21
N TYR A 279 17.70 13.95 -5.33
CA TYR A 279 17.65 13.23 -6.61
C TYR A 279 16.67 13.85 -7.62
N PHE A 280 15.49 14.29 -7.16
CA PHE A 280 14.42 14.75 -8.07
C PHE A 280 14.42 16.26 -8.31
N PHE A 281 14.91 17.06 -7.37
CA PHE A 281 14.78 18.53 -7.40
C PHE A 281 16.11 19.29 -7.43
N GLN A 282 17.23 18.66 -7.06
CA GLN A 282 18.53 19.29 -7.23
C GLN A 282 19.04 18.97 -8.62
N SER A 283 19.15 20.00 -9.46
CA SER A 283 19.82 19.89 -10.75
C SER A 283 21.27 19.46 -10.48
N LEU A 284 21.66 18.27 -10.95
CA LEU A 284 23.07 17.95 -11.15
C LEU A 284 23.70 19.13 -11.90
N PRO A 285 24.91 19.60 -11.54
CA PRO A 285 25.61 20.58 -12.34
C PRO A 285 25.62 20.04 -13.77
N LEU A 286 25.04 20.78 -14.71
CA LEU A 286 25.08 20.48 -16.13
C LEU A 286 26.48 19.97 -16.42
N GLU A 287 26.58 18.70 -16.83
CA GLU A 287 27.78 18.23 -17.49
C GLU A 287 28.00 19.25 -18.61
N LYS A 288 28.99 20.12 -18.43
CA LYS A 288 29.47 20.99 -19.49
C LYS A 288 29.94 20.01 -20.54
N VAL A 289 29.07 19.72 -21.50
CA VAL A 289 29.42 19.02 -22.73
C VAL A 289 30.67 19.74 -23.20
N ALA A 290 31.83 19.08 -23.07
CA ALA A 290 33.05 19.58 -23.64
C ALA A 290 32.73 19.89 -25.11
N PRO A 291 33.13 21.06 -25.64
CA PRO A 291 32.88 21.35 -27.05
C PRO A 291 33.36 20.15 -27.86
N PRO A 292 32.60 19.73 -28.90
CA PRO A 292 32.98 18.57 -29.71
C PRO A 292 34.45 18.73 -30.11
N PRO A 293 35.25 17.65 -30.09
CA PRO A 293 36.65 17.75 -30.45
C PRO A 293 36.71 18.45 -31.80
N GLN A 294 37.33 19.63 -31.82
CA GLN A 294 37.61 20.32 -33.07
C GLN A 294 38.37 19.30 -33.92
N ILE A 295 37.73 18.80 -34.97
CA ILE A 295 38.42 18.02 -35.99
C ILE A 295 39.49 18.97 -36.50
N THR A 296 40.72 18.76 -36.04
CA THR A 296 41.89 19.43 -36.58
C THR A 296 41.84 19.20 -38.07
N SER A 297 41.58 20.24 -38.84
CA SER A 297 41.69 20.18 -40.29
C SER A 297 43.08 19.64 -40.60
N LEU A 298 43.11 18.46 -41.26
CA LEU A 298 44.35 17.89 -41.78
C LEU A 298 45.11 19.00 -42.53
N PRO A 299 46.42 19.15 -42.36
CA PRO A 299 47.18 20.06 -43.18
C PRO A 299 47.12 19.57 -44.63
N SER A 300 46.45 20.34 -45.48
CA SER A 300 46.43 20.18 -46.94
C SER A 300 47.84 20.40 -47.49
N ASN A 301 48.70 19.39 -47.45
CA ASN A 301 49.96 19.35 -48.17
C ASN A 301 50.34 17.88 -48.46
N ILE A 302 49.63 17.27 -49.40
CA ILE A 302 50.12 16.08 -50.11
C ILE A 302 50.27 16.50 -51.58
N PRO A 303 51.47 16.50 -52.16
CA PRO A 303 51.64 16.71 -53.60
C PRO A 303 51.04 15.51 -54.35
N LEU A 304 50.14 15.77 -55.30
CA LEU A 304 49.63 14.75 -56.21
C LEU A 304 50.78 14.13 -57.04
N PRO A 305 50.84 12.79 -57.22
CA PRO A 305 51.72 12.18 -58.20
C PRO A 305 51.16 12.37 -59.63
N PRO A 306 52.04 12.42 -60.65
CA PRO A 306 51.65 12.77 -62.01
C PRO A 306 50.81 11.68 -62.69
N THR A 307 49.84 12.14 -63.48
CA THR A 307 48.94 11.39 -64.34
C THR A 307 49.69 10.52 -65.37
N LEU A 308 49.30 9.24 -65.48
CA LEU A 308 49.65 8.36 -66.61
C LEU A 308 48.53 8.41 -67.67
N PRO A 309 48.85 8.31 -68.99
CA PRO A 309 47.89 8.56 -70.06
C PRO A 309 46.91 7.41 -70.29
N GLN A 310 45.70 7.78 -70.73
CA GLN A 310 44.63 6.89 -71.18
C GLN A 310 45.10 5.96 -72.31
N SER A 311 44.90 4.65 -72.14
CA SER A 311 44.94 3.68 -73.24
C SER A 311 43.55 3.56 -73.85
N MET A 312 43.42 3.96 -75.13
CA MET A 312 42.27 3.64 -75.97
C MET A 312 42.16 2.11 -76.14
N ALA A 313 40.93 1.59 -76.08
CA ALA A 313 40.59 0.28 -76.61
C ALA A 313 39.90 0.48 -77.99
N PRO A 314 40.25 -0.29 -79.03
CA PRO A 314 39.52 -0.25 -80.29
C PRO A 314 38.36 -1.26 -80.29
N SER A 315 37.24 -0.78 -80.85
CA SER A 315 36.21 -1.48 -81.64
C SER A 315 35.59 -2.76 -81.10
#